data_AF-A0A2E2BWA7-F1
#
_entry.id   AF-A0A2E2BWA7-F1
#
_cell.length_a   1.000
_cell.length_b   1.000
_cell.length_c   1.000
_cell.angle_alpha   90.00
_cell.angle_beta   90.00
_cell.angle_gamma   90.00
#
_symmetry.space_group_name_H-M   'P 1'
#
loop_
_entity.id
_entity.type
_entity.pdbx_description
1 polymer ?
#
loop_
_entity_poly.entity_id
_entity_poly.type
_entity_poly.pdbx_seq_one_letter_code
_entity_poly.pdbx_strand_id
1 'polypeptide(L)'
;MTDPSLVSPAATISSKSSFFQWFCIGLVLITALSILAVHLPERLKLLLVFAVVYGLIAGGLLTSLAVKLDVPVKRSLLVSILCLTVFGQSLVLYLSHQRYKEATLQQFKLDKTSLMLNRMMQGEPPTDPESRKQYDQVLKQFEAAKQERQDKEQQLLAVSSYLQHRISSVARVEAPWPQLFWTIELVFSCLAAIWASLQVSHPDSSIPHPEESTQEES
;
A
#
# COMPACT_ATOMS: atom_id res chain seq x y z
N MET A 1 61.52 12.84 -20.57
CA MET A 1 60.37 13.75 -20.74
C MET A 1 59.16 12.85 -20.93
N THR A 2 58.42 12.62 -19.86
CA THR A 2 57.24 11.74 -19.82
C THR A 2 56.16 12.51 -19.07
N ASP A 3 55.12 12.90 -19.80
CA ASP A 3 53.99 13.67 -19.30
C ASP A 3 53.20 12.86 -18.25
N PRO A 4 52.97 13.38 -17.03
CA PRO A 4 52.11 12.74 -16.02
C PRO A 4 50.63 13.15 -16.14
N SER A 5 50.18 13.64 -17.30
CA SER A 5 48.90 14.33 -17.47
C SER A 5 47.74 13.45 -17.97
N LEU A 6 47.56 12.25 -17.41
CA LEU A 6 46.33 11.46 -17.59
C LEU A 6 45.86 10.79 -16.28
N VAL A 7 45.86 11.55 -15.19
CA VAL A 7 45.00 11.21 -14.04
C VAL A 7 43.58 11.60 -14.45
N SER A 8 42.87 10.64 -15.03
CA SER A 8 41.42 10.73 -15.23
C SER A 8 40.79 11.07 -13.88
N PRO A 9 39.99 12.15 -13.75
CA PRO A 9 39.28 12.41 -12.52
C PRO A 9 38.20 11.34 -12.42
N ALA A 10 38.54 10.20 -11.81
CA ALA A 10 37.58 9.25 -11.32
C ALA A 10 36.67 10.06 -10.40
N ALA A 11 35.51 10.44 -10.93
CA ALA A 11 34.51 11.21 -10.23
C ALA A 11 34.27 10.48 -8.91
N THR A 12 34.73 11.09 -7.83
CA THR A 12 34.36 10.71 -6.48
C THR A 12 32.87 11.02 -6.38
N ILE A 13 32.04 10.11 -6.88
CA ILE A 13 30.61 10.13 -6.66
C ILE A 13 30.49 10.06 -5.14
N SER A 14 30.22 11.22 -4.54
CA SER A 14 30.07 11.35 -3.09
C SER A 14 29.06 10.31 -2.65
N SER A 15 29.38 9.52 -1.62
CA SER A 15 28.51 8.46 -1.08
C SER A 15 27.06 8.95 -0.81
N LYS A 16 26.88 10.25 -0.56
CA LYS A 16 25.57 10.90 -0.44
C LYS A 16 24.77 10.93 -1.75
N SER A 17 25.44 11.16 -2.88
CA SER A 17 24.85 11.16 -4.22
C SER A 17 24.35 9.77 -4.61
N SER A 18 25.14 8.72 -4.38
CA SER A 18 24.72 7.33 -4.63
C SER A 18 23.56 6.92 -3.74
N PHE A 19 23.55 7.34 -2.46
CA PHE A 19 22.43 7.08 -1.55
C PHE A 19 21.15 7.79 -1.99
N PHE A 20 21.23 9.06 -2.38
CA PHE A 20 20.07 9.81 -2.85
C PHE A 20 19.50 9.22 -4.14
N GLN A 21 20.38 8.85 -5.09
CA GLN A 21 20.00 8.17 -6.32
C GLN A 21 19.33 6.82 -6.03
N TRP A 22 19.89 6.02 -5.13
CA TRP A 22 19.29 4.77 -4.67
C TRP A 22 17.91 5.00 -4.06
N PHE A 23 17.76 6.02 -3.21
CA PHE A 23 16.48 6.34 -2.57
C PHE A 23 15.42 6.76 -3.61
N CYS A 24 15.77 7.61 -4.57
CA CYS A 24 14.86 8.03 -5.64
C CYS A 24 14.42 6.85 -6.51
N ILE A 25 15.35 6.01 -6.95
CA ILE A 25 15.03 4.82 -7.76
C ILE A 25 14.20 3.83 -6.93
N GLY A 26 14.57 3.60 -5.67
CA GLY A 26 13.84 2.76 -4.74
C GLY A 26 12.40 3.25 -4.54
N LEU A 27 12.19 4.56 -4.43
CA LEU A 27 10.86 5.16 -4.29
C LEU A 27 10.01 4.91 -5.53
N VAL A 28 10.59 5.08 -6.74
CA VAL A 28 9.91 4.76 -8.00
C VAL A 28 9.56 3.27 -8.09
N LEU A 29 10.48 2.38 -7.73
CA LEU A 29 10.25 0.93 -7.73
C LEU A 29 9.14 0.53 -6.76
N ILE A 30 9.16 1.05 -5.53
CA ILE A 30 8.13 0.78 -4.52
C ILE A 30 6.77 1.31 -4.98
N THR A 31 6.74 2.49 -5.60
CA THR A 31 5.50 3.07 -6.13
C THR A 31 4.95 2.20 -7.26
N ALA A 32 5.79 1.77 -8.19
CA ALA A 32 5.40 0.87 -9.28
C ALA A 32 4.89 -0.48 -8.75
N LEU A 33 5.60 -1.07 -7.77
CA LEU A 33 5.20 -2.32 -7.13
C LEU A 33 3.85 -2.17 -6.40
N SER A 34 3.64 -1.02 -5.74
CA SER A 34 2.38 -0.70 -5.05
C SER A 34 1.20 -0.56 -6.03
N ILE A 35 1.41 0.10 -7.16
CA ILE A 35 0.37 0.23 -8.21
C ILE A 35 0.05 -1.13 -8.83
N LEU A 36 1.08 -1.95 -9.07
CA LEU A 36 0.90 -3.32 -9.57
C LEU A 36 0.11 -4.17 -8.58
N ALA A 37 0.44 -4.05 -7.28
CA ALA A 37 -0.26 -4.72 -6.19
C ALA A 37 -1.76 -4.39 -6.16
N VAL A 38 -2.15 -3.16 -6.53
CA VAL A 38 -3.56 -2.75 -6.59
C VAL A 38 -4.34 -3.50 -7.67
N HIS A 39 -3.70 -3.99 -8.72
CA HIS A 39 -4.36 -4.77 -9.77
C HIS A 39 -4.51 -6.26 -9.42
N LEU A 40 -3.92 -6.74 -8.32
CA LEU A 40 -4.12 -8.13 -7.91
C LEU A 40 -5.57 -8.38 -7.43
N PRO A 41 -6.12 -9.59 -7.73
CA PRO A 41 -7.44 -9.99 -7.26
C PRO A 41 -7.58 -9.83 -5.74
N GLU A 42 -8.74 -9.37 -5.28
CA GLU A 42 -9.01 -9.13 -3.84
C GLU A 42 -8.75 -10.37 -2.98
N ARG A 43 -8.90 -11.57 -3.54
CA ARG A 43 -8.62 -12.84 -2.86
C ARG A 43 -7.15 -13.04 -2.50
N LEU A 44 -6.22 -12.48 -3.28
CA LEU A 44 -4.78 -12.55 -3.01
C LEU A 44 -4.30 -11.43 -2.10
N LYS A 45 -5.01 -10.30 -2.07
CA LYS A 45 -4.71 -9.20 -1.14
C LYS A 45 -5.05 -9.55 0.30
N LEU A 46 -5.72 -10.65 0.59
CA LEU A 46 -6.39 -10.87 1.88
C LEU A 46 -5.56 -11.62 2.94
N LEU A 47 -4.31 -11.96 2.64
CA LEU A 47 -3.52 -12.80 3.53
C LEU A 47 -2.24 -12.11 3.91
N LEU A 48 -1.87 -12.25 5.18
CA LEU A 48 -0.54 -12.06 5.74
C LEU A 48 0.59 -12.46 4.77
N VAL A 49 0.34 -13.52 3.98
CA VAL A 49 1.18 -13.99 2.88
C VAL A 49 1.54 -12.88 1.88
N PHE A 50 0.59 -12.07 1.42
CA PHE A 50 0.86 -10.95 0.52
C PHE A 50 1.80 -9.93 1.18
N ALA A 51 1.54 -9.57 2.44
CA ALA A 51 2.38 -8.61 3.15
C ALA A 51 3.82 -9.14 3.31
N VAL A 52 3.96 -10.42 3.65
CA VAL A 52 5.26 -11.10 3.75
C VAL A 52 5.96 -11.15 2.39
N VAL A 53 5.29 -11.61 1.33
CA VAL A 53 5.85 -11.70 -0.03
C VAL A 53 6.25 -10.32 -0.55
N TYR A 54 5.41 -9.31 -0.35
CA TYR A 54 5.73 -7.92 -0.68
C TYR A 54 6.97 -7.45 0.06
N GLY A 55 7.06 -7.71 1.37
CA GLY A 55 8.23 -7.41 2.20
C GLY A 55 9.50 -8.07 1.66
N LEU A 56 9.45 -9.37 1.35
CA LEU A 56 10.57 -10.11 0.77
C LEU A 56 11.05 -9.49 -0.55
N ILE A 57 10.12 -9.23 -1.47
CA ILE A 57 10.43 -8.65 -2.78
C ILE A 57 11.01 -7.24 -2.62
N ALA A 58 10.38 -6.40 -1.80
CA ALA A 58 10.82 -5.03 -1.56
C ALA A 58 12.23 -5.00 -0.94
N GLY A 59 12.47 -5.79 0.13
CA GLY A 59 13.77 -5.87 0.79
C GLY A 59 14.86 -6.42 -0.13
N GLY A 60 14.56 -7.46 -0.90
CA GLY A 60 15.48 -8.04 -1.87
C GLY A 60 15.82 -7.08 -3.01
N LEU A 61 14.82 -6.43 -3.62
CA LEU A 61 15.03 -5.46 -4.69
C LEU A 61 15.80 -4.24 -4.22
N LEU A 62 15.42 -3.66 -3.08
CA LEU A 62 16.07 -2.45 -2.55
C LEU A 62 17.51 -2.73 -2.14
N THR A 63 17.78 -3.88 -1.52
CA THR A 63 19.16 -4.26 -1.15
C THR A 63 19.99 -4.62 -2.38
N SER A 64 19.44 -5.35 -3.35
CA SER A 64 20.13 -5.62 -4.61
C SER A 64 20.49 -4.33 -5.36
N LEU A 65 19.57 -3.35 -5.35
CA LEU A 65 19.83 -2.02 -5.91
C LEU A 65 20.91 -1.27 -5.14
N ALA A 66 20.96 -1.40 -3.82
CA ALA A 66 21.99 -0.78 -2.98
C ALA A 66 23.37 -1.33 -3.31
N VAL A 67 23.49 -2.66 -3.45
CA VAL A 67 24.72 -3.34 -3.86
C VAL A 67 25.17 -2.88 -5.25
N LYS A 68 24.26 -2.77 -6.22
CA LYS A 68 24.57 -2.30 -7.57
C LYS A 68 25.02 -0.83 -7.65
N LEU A 69 24.59 0.00 -6.70
CA LEU A 69 24.94 1.42 -6.64
C LEU A 69 26.08 1.70 -5.66
N ASP A 70 26.76 0.67 -5.18
CA ASP A 70 27.88 0.76 -4.21
C ASP A 70 27.49 1.55 -2.94
N VAL A 71 26.25 1.37 -2.49
CA VAL A 71 25.74 2.01 -1.28
C VAL A 71 26.10 1.13 -0.08
N PRO A 72 26.81 1.65 0.92
CA PRO A 72 27.25 0.83 2.05
C PRO A 72 26.04 0.35 2.87
N VAL A 73 26.00 -0.96 3.13
CA VAL A 73 24.95 -1.62 3.93
C VAL A 73 25.13 -1.28 5.41
N LYS A 74 24.70 -0.07 5.78
CA LYS A 74 24.71 0.46 7.15
C LYS A 74 23.31 0.36 7.76
N ARG A 75 23.20 0.52 9.09
CA ARG A 75 21.92 0.62 9.79
C ARG A 75 20.98 1.67 9.17
N SER A 76 21.53 2.77 8.64
CA SER A 76 20.75 3.80 7.93
C SER A 76 20.04 3.26 6.69
N LEU A 77 20.67 2.36 5.93
CA LEU A 77 20.08 1.75 4.75
C LEU A 77 18.87 0.88 5.14
N LEU A 78 19.03 0.05 6.18
CA LEU A 78 17.94 -0.79 6.69
C LEU A 78 16.75 0.06 7.19
N VAL A 79 17.02 1.17 7.88
CA VAL A 79 15.97 2.11 8.28
C VAL A 79 15.27 2.71 7.06
N SER A 80 16.01 3.09 6.02
CA SER A 80 15.41 3.59 4.78
C SER A 80 14.57 2.54 4.07
N ILE A 81 15.03 1.29 3.97
CA ILE A 81 14.28 0.16 3.42
C ILE A 81 12.98 -0.03 4.20
N LEU A 82 13.04 0.04 5.53
CA LEU A 82 11.86 -0.07 6.40
C LEU A 82 10.87 1.08 6.13
N CYS A 83 11.35 2.32 6.07
CA CYS A 83 10.51 3.48 5.74
C CYS A 83 9.84 3.34 4.36
N LEU A 84 10.61 2.92 3.34
CA LEU A 84 10.10 2.67 1.98
C LEU A 84 9.07 1.55 1.95
N THR A 85 9.29 0.47 2.72
CA THR A 85 8.36 -0.66 2.80
C THR A 85 7.05 -0.26 3.47
N VAL A 86 7.12 0.47 4.59
CA VAL A 86 5.94 1.01 5.29
C VAL A 86 5.18 1.99 4.39
N PHE A 87 5.89 2.86 3.69
CA PHE A 87 5.29 3.79 2.73
C PHE A 87 4.56 3.04 1.61
N GLY A 88 5.19 2.02 1.02
CA GLY A 88 4.58 1.20 -0.03
C GLY A 88 3.33 0.46 0.45
N GLN A 89 3.38 -0.21 1.61
CA GLN A 89 2.20 -0.89 2.18
C GLN A 89 1.05 0.09 2.48
N SER A 90 1.38 1.27 3.01
CA SER A 90 0.38 2.32 3.27
C SER A 90 -0.22 2.86 1.97
N LEU A 91 0.59 2.98 0.91
CA LEU A 91 0.16 3.43 -0.41
C LEU A 91 -0.77 2.40 -1.07
N VAL A 92 -0.45 1.10 -0.98
CA VAL A 92 -1.34 0.01 -1.44
C VAL A 92 -2.69 0.09 -0.72
N LEU A 93 -2.68 0.27 0.60
CA LEU A 93 -3.91 0.43 1.38
C LEU A 93 -4.70 1.65 0.90
N TYR A 94 -4.06 2.80 0.74
CA TYR A 94 -4.71 4.03 0.29
C TYR A 94 -5.32 3.92 -1.12
N LEU A 95 -4.58 3.39 -2.10
CA LEU A 95 -5.09 3.21 -3.47
C LEU A 95 -6.24 2.20 -3.51
N SER A 96 -6.15 1.14 -2.71
CA SER A 96 -7.21 0.13 -2.62
C SER A 96 -8.49 0.71 -2.00
N HIS A 97 -8.35 1.54 -0.96
CA HIS A 97 -9.44 2.29 -0.37
C HIS A 97 -10.07 3.27 -1.38
N GLN A 98 -9.25 3.98 -2.15
CA GLN A 98 -9.74 4.92 -3.17
C GLN A 98 -10.57 4.21 -4.25
N ARG A 99 -10.09 3.06 -4.76
CA ARG A 99 -10.83 2.21 -5.71
C ARG A 99 -12.16 1.73 -5.13
N TYR A 100 -12.16 1.30 -3.87
CA TYR A 100 -13.39 0.87 -3.18
C TYR A 100 -14.38 2.03 -3.02
N LYS A 101 -13.90 3.20 -2.63
CA LYS A 101 -14.69 4.44 -2.55
C LYS A 101 -15.31 4.79 -3.90
N GLU A 102 -14.54 4.74 -4.97
CA GLU A 102 -15.02 5.01 -6.33
C GLU A 102 -16.08 4.00 -6.78
N ALA A 103 -15.87 2.70 -6.53
CA ALA A 103 -16.85 1.66 -6.86
C ALA A 103 -18.16 1.81 -6.06
N THR A 104 -18.05 2.12 -4.77
CA THR A 104 -19.19 2.35 -3.87
C THR A 104 -19.96 3.60 -4.30
N LEU A 105 -19.26 4.70 -4.59
CA LEU A 105 -19.88 5.93 -5.11
C LEU A 105 -20.56 5.71 -6.47
N GLN A 106 -20.00 4.87 -7.34
CA GLN A 106 -20.64 4.53 -8.62
C GLN A 106 -21.93 3.74 -8.41
N GLN A 107 -21.97 2.79 -7.46
CA GLN A 107 -23.20 2.08 -7.10
C GLN A 107 -24.27 3.05 -6.57
N PHE A 108 -23.90 3.99 -5.71
CA PHE A 108 -24.82 5.02 -5.22
C PHE A 108 -25.33 5.95 -6.32
N LYS A 109 -24.46 6.36 -7.27
CA LYS A 109 -24.86 7.20 -8.42
C LYS A 109 -25.76 6.46 -9.41
N LEU A 110 -25.61 5.14 -9.54
CA LEU A 110 -26.44 4.31 -10.40
C LEU A 110 -27.79 3.93 -9.78
N ASP A 111 -27.99 4.19 -8.48
CA ASP A 111 -29.26 3.98 -7.80
C ASP A 111 -30.29 5.03 -8.31
N LYS A 112 -30.96 4.66 -9.41
CA LYS A 112 -31.89 5.46 -10.25
C LYS A 112 -32.97 6.19 -9.46
N THR A 113 -33.27 5.73 -8.26
CA THR A 113 -34.16 6.34 -7.27
C THR A 113 -33.72 7.77 -6.90
N SER A 114 -32.42 8.04 -6.76
CA SER A 114 -31.93 9.37 -6.42
C SER A 114 -32.14 10.40 -7.55
N LEU A 115 -31.98 9.98 -8.80
CA LEU A 115 -32.16 10.81 -10.00
C LEU A 115 -33.64 11.09 -10.32
N MET A 116 -34.53 10.08 -10.18
CA MET A 116 -35.97 10.29 -10.34
C MET A 116 -36.54 11.25 -9.28
N LEU A 117 -36.02 11.15 -8.06
CA LEU A 117 -36.51 11.91 -6.93
C LEU A 117 -36.07 13.39 -6.95
N ASN A 118 -34.83 13.65 -7.37
CA ASN A 118 -34.36 15.03 -7.57
C ASN A 118 -35.15 15.75 -8.68
N ARG A 119 -35.68 15.00 -9.65
CA ARG A 119 -36.54 15.53 -10.71
C ARG A 119 -37.96 15.88 -10.23
N MET A 120 -38.50 15.14 -9.25
CA MET A 120 -39.78 15.49 -8.62
C MET A 120 -39.69 16.77 -7.77
N MET A 121 -38.53 17.03 -7.15
CA MET A 121 -38.28 18.20 -6.30
C MET A 121 -38.08 19.53 -7.06
N GLN A 122 -37.87 19.48 -8.38
CA GLN A 122 -37.77 20.68 -9.24
C GLN A 122 -39.12 21.16 -9.80
N GLY A 123 -40.21 20.45 -9.51
CA GLY A 123 -41.56 20.89 -9.86
C GLY A 123 -42.04 22.05 -8.98
N GLU A 124 -42.88 22.93 -9.51
CA GLU A 124 -43.45 24.06 -8.76
C GLU A 124 -44.24 23.57 -7.53
N PRO A 125 -44.11 24.25 -6.37
CA PRO A 125 -44.81 23.86 -5.15
C PRO A 125 -46.32 23.99 -5.37
N PRO A 126 -47.12 22.97 -5.00
CA PRO A 126 -48.56 22.99 -5.21
C PRO A 126 -49.21 24.19 -4.49
N THR A 127 -50.14 24.85 -5.17
CA THR A 127 -50.81 26.09 -4.72
C THR A 127 -51.83 25.84 -3.59
N ASP A 128 -52.28 24.59 -3.45
CA ASP A 128 -53.34 24.18 -2.54
C ASP A 128 -52.81 23.96 -1.09
N PRO A 129 -53.41 24.57 -0.05
CA PRO A 129 -52.90 24.54 1.33
C PRO A 129 -52.81 23.16 1.98
N GLU A 130 -53.67 22.19 1.61
CA GLU A 130 -53.55 20.81 2.11
C GLU A 130 -52.40 20.05 1.45
N SER A 131 -52.25 20.24 0.14
CA SER A 131 -51.17 19.70 -0.68
C SER A 131 -49.79 20.24 -0.28
N ARG A 132 -49.72 21.49 0.19
CA ARG A 132 -48.49 22.07 0.77
C ARG A 132 -48.03 21.36 2.03
N LYS A 133 -48.96 20.98 2.92
CA LYS A 133 -48.60 20.26 4.16
C LYS A 133 -48.06 18.86 3.88
N GLN A 134 -48.66 18.17 2.90
CA GLN A 134 -48.15 16.88 2.44
C GLN A 134 -46.79 17.02 1.74
N TYR A 135 -46.63 18.06 0.92
CA TYR A 135 -45.36 18.40 0.28
C TYR A 135 -44.26 18.66 1.33
N ASP A 136 -44.53 19.47 2.36
CA ASP A 136 -43.57 19.77 3.44
C ASP A 136 -43.21 18.53 4.28
N GLN A 137 -44.17 17.63 4.55
CA GLN A 137 -43.90 16.38 5.25
C GLN A 137 -42.98 15.45 4.43
N VAL A 138 -43.26 15.35 3.13
CA VAL A 138 -42.44 14.60 2.19
C VAL A 138 -41.04 15.22 2.09
N LEU A 139 -40.93 16.55 2.07
CA LEU A 139 -39.66 17.28 2.07
C LEU A 139 -38.83 17.00 3.31
N LYS A 140 -39.45 17.02 4.50
CA LYS A 140 -38.76 16.69 5.77
C LYS A 140 -38.31 15.23 5.82
N GLN A 141 -39.12 14.29 5.35
CA GLN A 141 -38.72 12.89 5.25
C GLN A 141 -37.56 12.72 4.28
N PHE A 142 -37.52 13.50 3.20
CA PHE A 142 -36.40 13.50 2.27
C PHE A 142 -35.14 14.15 2.82
N GLU A 143 -35.24 15.26 3.52
CA GLU A 143 -34.10 15.87 4.20
C GLU A 143 -33.51 14.91 5.23
N ALA A 144 -34.35 14.27 6.05
CA ALA A 144 -33.93 13.25 7.00
C ALA A 144 -33.28 12.04 6.30
N ALA A 145 -33.89 11.51 5.24
CA ALA A 145 -33.33 10.40 4.46
C ALA A 145 -32.04 10.77 3.73
N LYS A 146 -31.90 12.03 3.29
CA LYS A 146 -30.68 12.56 2.66
C LYS A 146 -29.57 12.71 3.69
N GLN A 147 -29.89 13.17 4.89
CA GLN A 147 -28.95 13.30 6.00
C GLN A 147 -28.49 11.91 6.48
N GLU A 148 -29.41 10.95 6.61
CA GLU A 148 -29.08 9.56 6.94
C GLU A 148 -28.21 8.90 5.85
N ARG A 149 -28.46 9.21 4.58
CA ARG A 149 -27.60 8.78 3.46
C ARG A 149 -26.23 9.43 3.51
N GLN A 150 -26.14 10.72 3.83
CA GLN A 150 -24.86 11.42 3.98
C GLN A 150 -24.04 10.85 5.15
N ASP A 151 -24.69 10.53 6.28
CA ASP A 151 -24.03 9.92 7.43
C ASP A 151 -23.54 8.51 7.11
N LYS A 152 -24.36 7.71 6.41
CA LYS A 152 -23.96 6.38 5.91
C LYS A 152 -22.85 6.47 4.87
N GLU A 153 -22.90 7.47 3.99
CA GLU A 153 -21.83 7.73 3.02
C GLU A 153 -20.54 8.09 3.76
N GLN A 154 -20.55 9.00 4.73
CA GLN A 154 -19.38 9.33 5.54
C GLN A 154 -18.81 8.11 6.30
N GLN A 155 -19.68 7.24 6.84
CA GLN A 155 -19.24 6.00 7.47
C GLN A 155 -18.64 4.98 6.49
N LEU A 156 -19.21 4.83 5.29
CA LEU A 156 -18.70 3.94 4.24
C LEU A 156 -17.41 4.47 3.59
N LEU A 157 -17.20 5.79 3.63
CA LEU A 157 -16.00 6.48 3.18
C LEU A 157 -14.82 6.37 4.17
N ALA A 158 -15.03 5.80 5.36
CA ALA A 158 -13.99 5.60 6.34
C ALA A 158 -13.11 4.38 5.99
N VAL A 159 -11.79 4.53 6.16
CA VAL A 159 -10.81 3.45 5.94
C VAL A 159 -11.11 2.21 6.79
N SER A 160 -11.72 2.39 7.97
CA SER A 160 -12.18 1.30 8.83
C SER A 160 -13.25 0.45 8.15
N SER A 161 -14.18 1.05 7.40
CA SER A 161 -15.23 0.34 6.67
C SER A 161 -14.66 -0.50 5.53
N TYR A 162 -13.63 0.01 4.83
CA TYR A 162 -12.90 -0.77 3.83
C TYR A 162 -12.13 -1.96 4.44
N LEU A 163 -11.42 -1.75 5.54
CA LEU A 163 -10.73 -2.83 6.24
C LEU A 163 -11.72 -3.87 6.79
N GLN A 164 -12.88 -3.42 7.27
CA GLN A 164 -13.96 -4.28 7.72
C GLN A 164 -14.59 -5.05 6.56
N HIS A 165 -14.81 -4.41 5.40
CA HIS A 165 -15.27 -5.09 4.19
C HIS A 165 -14.28 -6.17 3.73
N ARG A 166 -12.99 -5.84 3.73
CA ARG A 166 -11.88 -6.76 3.41
C ARG A 166 -11.96 -8.00 4.32
N ILE A 167 -12.08 -7.83 5.63
CA ILE A 167 -12.10 -8.92 6.62
C ILE A 167 -13.46 -9.64 6.73
N SER A 168 -14.57 -8.97 6.38
CA SER A 168 -15.93 -9.52 6.48
C SER A 168 -16.18 -10.74 5.58
N SER A 169 -15.34 -10.93 4.56
CA SER A 169 -15.35 -12.13 3.71
C SER A 169 -14.91 -13.40 4.46
N VAL A 170 -14.17 -13.25 5.56
CA VAL A 170 -13.61 -14.36 6.37
C VAL A 170 -14.23 -14.39 7.78
N ALA A 171 -14.51 -13.23 8.39
CA ALA A 171 -15.19 -13.14 9.68
C ALA A 171 -15.86 -11.76 9.86
N ARG A 172 -17.08 -11.71 10.42
CA ARG A 172 -17.69 -10.45 10.87
C ARG A 172 -16.94 -9.96 12.10
N VAL A 173 -15.93 -9.11 11.89
CA VAL A 173 -15.15 -8.53 12.97
C VAL A 173 -15.39 -7.03 12.99
N GLU A 174 -15.96 -6.53 14.07
CA GLU A 174 -16.18 -5.10 14.29
C GLU A 174 -14.85 -4.40 14.60
N ALA A 175 -14.81 -3.07 14.48
CA ALA A 175 -13.66 -2.28 14.94
C ALA A 175 -13.37 -2.58 16.42
N PRO A 176 -12.11 -2.70 16.89
CA PRO A 176 -10.84 -2.22 16.30
C PRO A 176 -9.99 -3.29 15.58
N TRP A 177 -10.47 -4.53 15.48
CA TRP A 177 -9.69 -5.67 14.98
C TRP A 177 -9.12 -5.53 13.56
N PRO A 178 -9.81 -4.88 12.59
CA PRO A 178 -9.26 -4.69 11.26
C PRO A 178 -7.95 -3.89 11.21
N GLN A 179 -7.82 -2.91 12.11
CA GLN A 179 -6.63 -2.09 12.21
C GLN A 179 -5.47 -2.87 12.84
N LEU A 180 -5.75 -3.69 13.86
CA LEU A 180 -4.76 -4.59 14.46
C LEU A 180 -4.22 -5.58 13.44
N PHE A 181 -5.10 -6.18 12.63
CA PHE A 181 -4.68 -7.11 11.59
C PHE A 181 -3.74 -6.45 10.58
N TRP A 182 -4.06 -5.22 10.14
CA TRP A 182 -3.17 -4.45 9.27
C TRP A 182 -1.82 -4.14 9.93
N THR A 183 -1.80 -3.76 11.22
CA THR A 183 -0.53 -3.54 11.92
C THR A 183 0.31 -4.81 12.03
N ILE A 184 -0.32 -5.96 12.22
CA ILE A 184 0.37 -7.26 12.25
C ILE A 184 0.94 -7.58 10.86
N GLU A 185 0.15 -7.41 9.79
CA GLU A 185 0.62 -7.56 8.40
C GLU A 185 1.84 -6.66 8.13
N LEU A 186 1.79 -5.41 8.59
CA LEU A 186 2.89 -4.45 8.43
C LEU A 186 4.16 -4.90 9.17
N VAL A 187 4.03 -5.37 10.42
CA VAL A 187 5.16 -5.90 11.20
C VAL A 187 5.81 -7.09 10.48
N PHE A 188 5.01 -8.06 10.02
CA PHE A 188 5.53 -9.20 9.27
C PHE A 188 6.15 -8.79 7.93
N SER A 189 5.58 -7.83 7.22
CA SER A 189 6.17 -7.27 5.99
C SER A 189 7.53 -6.62 6.26
N CYS A 190 7.68 -5.87 7.35
CA CYS A 190 8.94 -5.26 7.74
C CYS A 190 10.00 -6.29 8.14
N LEU A 191 9.61 -7.30 8.93
CA LEU A 191 10.49 -8.41 9.29
C LEU A 191 10.97 -9.17 8.06
N ALA A 192 10.07 -9.45 7.12
CA ALA A 192 10.40 -10.08 5.85
C ALA A 192 11.36 -9.24 5.01
N ALA A 193 11.13 -7.92 4.91
CA ALA A 193 12.01 -7.01 4.19
C ALA A 193 13.42 -6.96 4.79
N ILE A 194 13.54 -6.90 6.11
CA ILE A 194 14.83 -6.96 6.80
C ILE A 194 15.50 -8.30 6.55
N TRP A 195 14.78 -9.41 6.71
CA TRP A 195 15.32 -10.75 6.49
C TRP A 195 15.85 -10.93 5.07
N ALA A 196 15.09 -10.53 4.04
CA ALA A 196 15.52 -10.57 2.66
C ALA A 196 16.75 -9.67 2.40
N SER A 197 16.79 -8.50 3.01
CA SER A 197 17.92 -7.58 2.91
C SER A 197 19.21 -8.17 3.51
N LEU A 198 19.09 -8.88 4.64
CA LEU A 198 20.21 -9.56 5.28
C LEU A 198 20.73 -10.72 4.42
N GLN A 199 19.83 -11.49 3.79
CA GLN A 199 20.22 -12.60 2.91
C GLN A 199 20.99 -12.11 1.66
N VAL A 200 20.52 -11.04 1.02
CA VAL A 200 21.22 -10.46 -0.15
C VAL A 200 22.61 -9.93 0.23
N SER A 201 22.81 -9.55 1.49
CA SER A 201 24.10 -9.06 2.00
C SER A 201 25.08 -10.18 2.37
N HIS A 202 24.62 -11.44 2.47
CA HIS A 202 25.42 -12.61 2.87
C HIS A 202 25.36 -13.74 1.82
N PRO A 203 25.93 -13.58 0.61
CA PRO A 203 25.96 -14.65 -0.38
C PRO A 203 26.85 -15.87 0.01
N ASP A 204 27.81 -15.73 0.94
CA ASP A 204 28.93 -16.67 1.10
C ASP A 204 28.95 -17.52 2.39
N SER A 205 27.84 -18.15 2.78
CA SER A 205 27.85 -19.09 3.94
C SER A 205 27.54 -20.55 3.60
N SER A 206 27.54 -20.93 2.32
CA SER A 206 27.29 -22.32 1.90
C SER A 206 28.33 -22.86 0.90
N ILE A 207 29.57 -23.00 1.37
CA ILE A 207 30.48 -24.02 0.84
C ILE A 207 30.91 -24.88 2.04
N PRO A 208 30.28 -26.04 2.30
CA PRO A 208 30.98 -27.08 3.00
C PRO A 208 32.05 -27.58 2.03
N HIS A 209 33.30 -27.21 2.28
CA HIS A 209 34.47 -27.91 1.76
C HIS A 209 34.77 -29.04 2.77
N PRO A 210 34.51 -30.32 2.46
CA PRO A 210 35.30 -31.38 3.04
C PRO A 210 36.52 -31.55 2.13
N GLU A 211 37.61 -30.87 2.47
CA GLU A 211 38.93 -31.32 2.01
C GLU A 211 39.28 -32.64 2.73
N GLU A 212 39.44 -33.69 1.91
CA GLU A 212 40.61 -34.57 1.91
C GLU A 212 41.48 -34.58 3.17
N SER A 213 41.44 -35.69 3.92
CA SER A 213 42.64 -36.24 4.56
C SER A 213 42.39 -37.68 5.02
N THR A 214 42.68 -38.63 4.15
CA THR A 214 43.18 -39.95 4.60
C THR A 214 44.16 -40.48 3.56
N GLN A 215 45.35 -39.90 3.54
CA GLN A 215 46.57 -40.67 3.33
C GLN A 215 46.69 -41.62 4.53
N GLU A 216 46.39 -42.90 4.33
CA GLU A 216 46.89 -43.97 5.19
C GLU A 216 48.09 -44.58 4.49
N GLU A 217 49.27 -44.30 5.03
CA GLU A 217 50.46 -45.15 4.96
C GLU A 217 50.11 -46.55 5.47
N SER A 218 50.33 -47.59 4.66
CA SER A 218 50.99 -48.86 5.01
C SER A 218 51.06 -49.79 3.80
#